data_AF-A0A4U3A478-F1
#
_entry.id   AF-A0A4U3A478-F1
#
_cell.length_a   1.000
_cell.length_b   1.000
_cell.length_c   1.000
_cell.angle_alpha   90.00
_cell.angle_beta   90.00
_cell.angle_gamma   90.00
#
_symmetry.space_group_name_H-M   'P 1'
#
loop_
_entity.id
_entity.type
_entity.pdbx_description
1 polymer ?
#
loop_
_entity_poly.entity_id
_entity_poly.type
_entity_poly.pdbx_seq_one_letter_code
_entity_poly.pdbx_strand_id
1 'polypeptide(L)'
;MRSAKMIAIYRLLLSLLAFSALITQFVTRAQVKPFNPVNFFSFFTIESNILVAVILLFSSLGTALFGRSEQFGVLRGAATVYILTTGLIYFLLLRGLEESLQTPIPWVNTVLHYIMPL
;
A
#
# COMPACT_ATOMS: atom_id res chain seq x y z
N MET A 1 -26.71 7.25 2.74
CA MET A 1 -26.17 7.28 1.35
C MET A 1 -24.97 8.21 1.17
N ARG A 2 -24.97 9.46 1.68
CA ARG A 2 -23.79 10.38 1.58
C ARG A 2 -22.50 9.80 2.19
N SER A 3 -22.58 9.14 3.34
CA SER A 3 -21.43 8.51 4.01
C SER A 3 -20.76 7.40 3.19
N ALA A 4 -21.55 6.54 2.54
CA ALA A 4 -21.02 5.45 1.70
C ALA A 4 -20.24 5.98 0.48
N LYS A 5 -20.74 7.06 -0.15
CA LYS A 5 -20.03 7.72 -1.26
C LYS A 5 -18.71 8.35 -0.81
N MET A 6 -18.69 9.03 0.34
CA MET A 6 -17.44 9.60 0.89
C MET A 6 -16.41 8.51 1.20
N ILE A 7 -16.83 7.39 1.78
CA ILE A 7 -15.94 6.25 2.05
C ILE A 7 -15.37 5.67 0.75
N ALA A 8 -16.20 5.51 -0.29
CA ALA A 8 -15.74 5.00 -1.58
C ALA A 8 -14.71 5.94 -2.23
N ILE A 9 -14.95 7.26 -2.18
CA ILE A 9 -14.02 8.27 -2.69
C ILE A 9 -12.69 8.20 -1.92
N TYR A 10 -12.73 8.16 -0.59
CA TYR A 10 -11.53 8.09 0.23
C TYR A 10 -10.69 6.85 -0.09
N ARG A 11 -11.32 5.68 -0.20
CA ARG A 11 -10.64 4.43 -0.60
C ARG A 11 -10.02 4.52 -1.99
N LEU A 12 -10.71 5.15 -2.93
CA LEU A 12 -10.19 5.37 -4.28
C LEU A 12 -8.95 6.27 -4.24
N LEU A 13 -9.02 7.40 -3.54
CA LEU A 13 -7.90 8.34 -3.43
C LEU A 13 -6.68 7.69 -2.78
N LEU A 14 -6.88 6.96 -1.67
CA LEU A 14 -5.79 6.22 -1.01
C LEU A 14 -5.19 5.14 -1.92
N SER A 15 -6.03 4.40 -2.63
CA SER A 15 -5.57 3.38 -3.59
C SER A 15 -4.71 4.00 -4.69
N LEU A 16 -5.17 5.08 -5.31
CA LEU A 16 -4.43 5.79 -6.36
C LEU A 16 -3.12 6.38 -5.84
N LEU A 17 -3.13 6.91 -4.61
CA LEU A 17 -1.93 7.43 -3.95
C LEU A 17 -0.90 6.31 -3.69
N ALA A 18 -1.34 5.16 -3.19
CA ALA A 18 -0.48 4.00 -2.95
C ALA A 18 0.11 3.45 -4.25
N PHE A 19 -0.70 3.31 -5.31
CA PHE A 19 -0.20 2.90 -6.62
C PHE A 19 0.80 3.89 -7.18
N SER A 20 0.57 5.19 -7.03
CA SER A 20 1.51 6.23 -7.45
C SER A 20 2.85 6.09 -6.72
N ALA A 21 2.82 5.90 -5.39
CA ALA A 21 4.04 5.66 -4.60
C ALA A 21 4.78 4.39 -5.01
N LEU A 22 4.08 3.27 -5.21
CA LEU A 22 4.65 2.00 -5.65
C LEU A 22 5.28 2.10 -7.04
N ILE A 23 4.61 2.75 -7.99
CA ILE A 23 5.12 2.96 -9.35
C ILE A 23 6.36 3.85 -9.31
N THR A 24 6.34 4.96 -8.56
CA THR A 24 7.52 5.81 -8.41
C THR A 24 8.70 5.03 -7.84
N GLN A 25 8.49 4.29 -6.75
CA GLN A 25 9.54 3.50 -6.12
C GLN A 25 10.13 2.46 -7.09
N PHE A 26 9.28 1.76 -7.85
CA PHE A 26 9.72 0.79 -8.85
C PHE A 26 10.51 1.44 -9.99
N VAL A 27 9.99 2.51 -10.59
CA VAL A 27 10.63 3.20 -11.73
C VAL A 27 11.97 3.79 -11.30
N THR A 28 12.02 4.49 -10.17
CA THR A 28 13.28 5.05 -9.65
C THR A 28 14.29 3.96 -9.33
N ARG A 29 13.86 2.84 -8.74
CA ARG A 29 14.78 1.73 -8.46
C ARG A 29 15.25 1.04 -9.74
N ALA A 30 14.41 0.91 -10.76
CA ALA A 30 14.77 0.30 -12.03
C ALA A 30 15.85 1.07 -12.82
N GLN A 31 15.97 2.39 -12.57
CA GLN A 31 16.98 3.26 -13.19
C GLN A 31 18.39 3.07 -12.63
N VAL A 32 18.54 2.50 -11.42
CA VAL A 32 19.84 2.30 -10.76
C VAL A 32 20.27 0.84 -10.90
N LYS A 33 21.50 0.57 -11.38
CA LYS A 33 22.02 -0.80 -11.50
C LYS A 33 22.92 -1.16 -10.31
N PRO A 34 22.95 -2.44 -9.88
CA PRO A 34 22.14 -3.56 -10.38
C PRO A 34 20.68 -3.46 -9.92
N PHE A 35 19.73 -3.94 -10.73
CA PHE A 35 18.31 -4.01 -10.36
C PHE A 35 17.77 -5.42 -10.63
N ASN A 36 17.16 -6.02 -9.61
CA ASN A 36 16.47 -7.29 -9.72
C ASN A 36 14.99 -7.08 -9.31
N PRO A 37 14.04 -7.17 -10.26
CA PRO A 37 12.62 -6.99 -9.95
C PRO A 37 12.08 -8.08 -9.01
N VAL A 38 12.62 -9.30 -9.04
CA VAL A 38 12.22 -10.36 -8.12
C VAL A 38 12.54 -9.94 -6.69
N ASN A 39 13.77 -9.47 -6.44
CA ASN A 39 14.16 -8.96 -5.13
C ASN A 39 13.27 -7.79 -4.67
N PHE A 40 12.91 -6.88 -5.59
CA PHE A 40 12.02 -5.76 -5.29
C PHE A 40 10.62 -6.22 -4.84
N PHE A 41 10.02 -7.16 -5.57
CA PHE A 41 8.68 -7.65 -5.25
C PHE A 41 8.67 -8.65 -4.08
N SER A 42 9.82 -9.20 -3.66
CA SER A 42 9.93 -10.07 -2.49
C SER A 42 9.89 -9.32 -1.15
N PHE A 43 9.94 -7.98 -1.14
CA PHE A 43 9.79 -7.23 0.10
C PHE A 43 8.34 -7.29 0.57
N PHE A 44 8.13 -7.82 1.77
CA PHE A 44 6.80 -7.89 2.39
C PHE A 44 6.10 -6.52 2.48
N THR A 45 6.86 -5.44 2.67
CA THR A 45 6.31 -4.07 2.69
C THR A 45 5.77 -3.64 1.32
N ILE A 46 6.34 -4.12 0.21
CA ILE A 46 5.83 -3.89 -1.14
C ILE A 46 4.59 -4.73 -1.41
N GLU A 47 4.63 -6.04 -1.12
CA GLU A 47 3.51 -6.95 -1.34
C GLU A 47 2.26 -6.54 -0.54
N SER A 48 2.42 -6.21 0.74
CA SER A 48 1.32 -5.76 1.60
C SER A 48 0.70 -4.45 1.14
N ASN A 49 1.52 -3.47 0.72
CA ASN A 49 1.01 -2.21 0.16
C ASN A 49 0.25 -2.42 -1.15
N ILE A 50 0.74 -3.30 -2.05
CA ILE A 50 0.03 -3.68 -3.27
C ILE A 50 -1.32 -4.30 -2.92
N LEU A 51 -1.35 -5.26 -1.99
CA LEU A 51 -2.59 -5.92 -1.57
C LEU A 51 -3.62 -4.91 -1.03
N VAL A 52 -3.22 -3.99 -0.16
CA VAL A 52 -4.11 -2.96 0.37
C VAL A 52 -4.59 -2.03 -0.74
N ALA A 53 -3.71 -1.56 -1.62
CA ALA A 53 -4.07 -0.67 -2.72
C ALA A 53 -5.14 -1.33 -3.63
N VAL A 54 -4.96 -2.62 -3.94
CA VAL A 54 -5.91 -3.43 -4.72
C VAL A 54 -7.24 -3.60 -3.98
N ILE A 55 -7.22 -3.95 -2.70
CA ILE A 55 -8.45 -4.13 -1.90
C ILE A 55 -9.21 -2.81 -1.76
N LEU A 56 -8.53 -1.68 -1.57
CA LEU A 56 -9.16 -0.36 -1.51
C LEU A 56 -9.81 0.01 -2.84
N LEU A 57 -9.14 -0.29 -3.97
CA LEU A 57 -9.69 -0.07 -5.30
C LEU A 57 -10.98 -0.86 -5.52
N PHE A 58 -10.92 -2.18 -5.31
CA PHE A 58 -12.08 -3.04 -5.48
C PHE A 58 -13.18 -2.75 -4.46
N SER A 59 -12.83 -2.38 -3.23
CA SER A 59 -13.80 -1.96 -2.23
C SER A 59 -14.47 -0.66 -2.60
N SER A 60 -13.78 0.28 -3.26
CA SER A 60 -14.40 1.52 -3.76
C SER A 60 -15.44 1.22 -4.83
N LEU A 61 -15.09 0.37 -5.81
CA LEU A 61 -15.97 -0.04 -6.91
C LEU A 61 -17.14 -0.93 -6.43
N GLY A 62 -16.84 -1.93 -5.61
CA GLY A 62 -17.81 -2.92 -5.14
C GLY A 62 -18.81 -2.37 -4.12
N THR A 63 -18.40 -1.47 -3.21
CA THR A 63 -19.34 -0.83 -2.28
C THR A 63 -20.33 0.08 -3.02
N ALA A 64 -19.92 0.64 -4.18
CA ALA A 64 -20.78 1.46 -5.02
C ALA A 64 -21.75 0.63 -5.89
N LEU A 65 -21.39 -0.61 -6.24
CA LEU A 65 -22.14 -1.44 -7.21
C LEU A 65 -22.93 -2.60 -6.58
N PHE A 66 -22.45 -3.24 -5.51
CA PHE A 66 -22.95 -4.55 -5.07
C PHE A 66 -23.24 -4.71 -3.56
N GLY A 67 -22.97 -3.69 -2.73
CA GLY A 67 -23.19 -3.76 -1.27
C GLY A 67 -22.04 -4.44 -0.49
N ARG A 68 -22.27 -4.83 0.77
CA ARG A 68 -21.24 -5.46 1.63
C ARG A 68 -21.14 -6.97 1.33
N SER A 69 -19.95 -7.45 1.00
CA SER A 69 -19.64 -8.89 0.86
C SER A 69 -18.82 -9.40 2.05
N GLU A 70 -19.22 -10.55 2.59
CA GLU A 70 -18.53 -11.25 3.70
C GLU A 70 -17.11 -11.71 3.33
N GLN A 71 -16.91 -12.16 2.08
CA GLN A 71 -15.60 -12.58 1.58
C GLN A 71 -14.60 -11.42 1.53
N PHE A 72 -15.08 -10.22 1.18
CA PHE A 72 -14.29 -8.99 1.31
C PHE A 72 -14.02 -8.61 2.77
N GLY A 73 -14.79 -9.11 3.73
CA GLY A 73 -14.53 -8.97 5.16
C GLY A 73 -13.22 -9.64 5.57
N VAL A 74 -13.06 -10.93 5.23
CA VAL A 74 -11.84 -11.70 5.55
C VAL A 74 -10.61 -11.12 4.87
N LEU A 75 -10.70 -10.78 3.57
CA LEU A 75 -9.59 -10.16 2.84
C LEU A 75 -9.16 -8.82 3.44
N ARG A 76 -10.12 -7.98 3.84
CA ARG A 76 -9.82 -6.73 4.54
C ARG A 76 -9.16 -6.96 5.89
N GLY A 77 -9.63 -7.95 6.66
CA GLY A 77 -9.01 -8.32 7.92
C GLY A 77 -7.53 -8.72 7.76
N ALA A 78 -7.25 -9.62 6.81
CA ALA A 78 -5.88 -10.01 6.49
C ALA A 78 -5.02 -8.83 6.04
N ALA A 79 -5.55 -7.98 5.15
CA ALA A 79 -4.85 -6.79 4.68
C ALA A 79 -4.55 -5.79 5.80
N THR A 80 -5.47 -5.61 6.76
CA THR A 80 -5.24 -4.80 7.95
C THR A 80 -4.09 -5.36 8.79
N VAL A 81 -4.05 -6.68 9.03
CA VAL A 81 -2.95 -7.29 9.79
C VAL A 81 -1.61 -7.08 9.07
N TYR A 82 -1.57 -7.29 7.75
CA TYR A 82 -0.33 -7.15 6.97
C TYR A 82 0.17 -5.70 6.91
N ILE A 83 -0.72 -4.73 6.69
CA ILE A 83 -0.29 -3.33 6.60
C ILE A 83 0.12 -2.75 7.95
N LEU A 84 -0.52 -3.17 9.04
CA LEU A 84 -0.07 -2.82 10.39
C LEU A 84 1.29 -3.44 10.70
N THR A 85 1.51 -4.69 10.29
CA THR A 85 2.82 -5.35 10.41
C THR A 85 3.88 -4.57 9.62
N THR A 86 3.56 -4.11 8.41
CA THR A 86 4.45 -3.25 7.61
C THR A 86 4.78 -1.94 8.31
N GLY A 87 3.79 -1.24 8.87
CA GLY A 87 4.02 -0.03 9.66
C GLY A 87 4.94 -0.31 10.87
N LEU A 88 4.65 -1.36 11.64
CA LEU A 88 5.45 -1.75 12.80
C LEU A 88 6.90 -2.08 12.44
N ILE A 89 7.11 -2.93 11.42
CA ILE A 89 8.45 -3.28 10.95
C ILE A 89 9.19 -2.04 10.47
N TYR A 90 8.54 -1.16 9.73
CA TYR A 90 9.17 0.07 9.28
C TYR A 90 9.61 0.95 10.47
N PHE A 91 8.70 1.25 11.40
CA PHE A 91 9.00 2.13 12.53
C PHE A 91 10.05 1.56 13.48
N LEU A 92 10.04 0.25 13.72
CA LEU A 92 10.92 -0.40 14.68
C LEU A 92 12.28 -0.80 14.08
N LEU A 93 12.30 -1.18 12.80
CA LEU A 93 13.46 -1.87 12.20
C LEU A 93 14.04 -1.17 10.97
N LEU A 94 13.22 -0.48 10.15
CA LEU A 94 13.69 0.04 8.86
C LEU A 94 13.89 1.56 8.84
N ARG A 95 13.28 2.31 9.76
CA ARG A 95 13.40 3.77 9.83
C ARG A 95 14.85 4.17 10.09
N GLY A 96 15.40 5.03 9.24
CA GLY A 96 16.82 5.43 9.25
C GLY A 96 17.73 4.55 8.39
N LEU A 97 17.21 3.47 7.80
CA LEU A 97 17.94 2.59 6.88
C LEU A 97 17.50 2.76 5.42
N GLU A 98 16.76 3.83 5.09
CA GLU A 98 16.18 4.03 3.76
C GLU A 98 17.25 4.14 2.66
N GLU A 99 18.41 4.73 2.96
CA GLU A 99 19.52 4.82 2.01
C GLU A 99 20.13 3.44 1.72
N SER A 100 20.40 2.65 2.76
CA SER A 100 21.00 1.31 2.61
C SER A 100 20.03 0.33 1.95
N LEU A 101 18.73 0.50 2.18
CA LEU A 101 17.65 -0.28 1.56
C LEU A 101 17.25 0.23 0.16
N GLN A 102 17.86 1.32 -0.31
CA GLN A 102 17.60 1.90 -1.63
C GLN A 102 16.13 2.34 -1.81
N THR A 103 15.53 2.81 -0.72
CA THR A 103 14.19 3.41 -0.67
C THR A 103 14.25 4.88 -0.20
N PRO A 104 15.15 5.75 -0.72
CA PRO A 104 15.39 7.07 -0.13
C PRO A 104 14.27 8.09 -0.39
N ILE A 105 13.22 7.75 -1.16
CA ILE A 105 12.21 8.71 -1.60
C ILE A 105 11.27 9.04 -0.42
N PRO A 106 11.34 10.24 0.18
CA PRO A 106 10.68 10.48 1.47
C PRO A 106 9.16 10.39 1.40
N TRP A 107 8.55 10.95 0.34
CA TRP A 107 7.09 10.94 0.19
C TRP A 107 6.54 9.53 -0.05
N VAL A 108 7.30 8.67 -0.73
CA VAL A 108 6.93 7.26 -0.91
C VAL A 108 6.92 6.57 0.44
N ASN A 109 7.95 6.77 1.28
CA ASN A 109 7.96 6.21 2.63
C ASN A 109 6.81 6.72 3.48
N THR A 110 6.49 8.02 3.40
CA THR A 110 5.34 8.59 4.09
C THR A 110 4.04 7.89 3.66
N VAL A 111 3.82 7.70 2.36
CA VAL A 111 2.62 7.00 1.88
C VAL A 111 2.61 5.55 2.36
N LEU A 112 3.65 4.78 2.04
CA LEU A 112 3.66 3.32 2.21
C LEU A 112 3.80 2.85 3.67
N HIS A 113 4.37 3.68 4.56
CA HIS A 113 4.70 3.29 5.92
C HIS A 113 4.06 4.15 7.02
N TYR A 114 3.48 5.31 6.67
CA TYR A 114 2.77 6.16 7.64
C TYR A 114 1.29 6.27 7.28
N ILE A 115 0.95 6.60 6.04
CA ILE A 115 -0.46 6.82 5.65
C ILE A 115 -1.20 5.51 5.49
N MET A 116 -0.64 4.54 4.76
CA MET A 116 -1.33 3.28 4.47
C MET A 116 -1.60 2.39 5.69
N PRO A 117 -0.72 2.35 6.72
CA PRO A 117 -1.02 1.62 7.96
C PRO A 117 -2.04 2.28 8.91
N LEU A 118 -2.47 3.53 8.65
CA LEU A 118 -3.44 4.27 9.47
C LEU A 118 -4.87 4.16 8.90
#